data_AF-A0A7V1ZH41-F1
#
_entry.id   AF-A0A7V1ZH41-F1
#
_cell.length_a   1.000
_cell.length_b   1.000
_cell.length_c   1.000
_cell.angle_alpha   90.00
_cell.angle_beta   90.00
_cell.angle_gamma   90.00
#
_symmetry.space_group_name_H-M   'P 1'
#
loop_
_entity.id
_entity.type
_entity.pdbx_description
1 polymer ?
#
loop_
_entity_poly.entity_id
_entity_poly.type
_entity_poly.pdbx_seq_one_letter_code
_entity_poly.pdbx_strand_id
1 'polypeptide(L)'
;ITDELKPDKAIHLAPVGGRSSNTVALPFFNLQTDNGGVLFAIGWSGQWAADLLIENRGNLRLRAGMEQTHLKLHPGEAIRTPRILLLAWQGEDEFIGFNRLRRFLLQHHVPHRRGKPVTLPFTCSSCGPPDEANQATEQSQLEFASHFVPYGVEYLWLDAGWFEGRWPNGVGNWFPRKDGFPRGLRPLSDGVRRMGMENARKDRVEAHLHLRKHGR
;
A
#
# COMPACT_ATOMS: atom_id res chain seq x y z
N ILE A 1 -8.69 3.23 18.61
CA ILE A 1 -9.94 2.84 19.28
C ILE A 1 -9.64 1.54 20.01
N THR A 2 -9.92 1.48 21.30
CA THR A 2 -9.74 0.29 22.12
C THR A 2 -11.11 -0.07 22.66
N ASP A 3 -11.60 -1.26 22.30
CA ASP A 3 -12.88 -1.77 22.76
C ASP A 3 -12.64 -2.94 23.69
N GLU A 4 -13.20 -2.86 24.90
CA GLU A 4 -13.20 -3.98 25.83
C GLU A 4 -14.21 -5.04 25.37
N LEU A 5 -13.73 -6.27 25.19
CA LEU A 5 -14.58 -7.41 24.89
C LEU A 5 -15.32 -7.84 26.16
N LYS A 6 -16.66 -7.81 26.11
CA LYS A 6 -17.50 -8.26 27.23
C LYS A 6 -18.03 -9.68 26.97
N PRO A 7 -18.12 -10.53 28.00
CA PRO A 7 -18.76 -11.84 27.88
C PRO A 7 -20.14 -11.75 27.23
N ASP A 8 -20.45 -12.71 26.35
CA ASP A 8 -21.73 -12.85 25.63
C ASP A 8 -22.13 -11.66 24.73
N LYS A 9 -21.25 -10.66 24.56
CA LYS A 9 -21.44 -9.54 23.65
C LYS A 9 -20.54 -9.69 22.44
N ALA A 10 -21.15 -9.98 21.29
CA ALA A 10 -20.43 -10.03 20.03
C ALA A 10 -20.02 -8.62 19.58
N ILE A 11 -18.79 -8.48 19.08
CA ILE A 11 -18.32 -7.33 18.31
C ILE A 11 -18.28 -7.75 16.85
N HIS A 12 -18.93 -6.95 15.99
CA HIS A 12 -18.92 -7.12 14.55
C HIS A 12 -18.19 -5.95 13.90
N LEU A 13 -17.20 -6.24 13.06
CA LEU A 13 -16.40 -5.24 12.36
C LEU A 13 -16.40 -5.57 10.86
N ALA A 14 -16.76 -4.59 10.05
CA ALA A 14 -16.73 -4.68 8.59
C ALA A 14 -16.51 -3.27 8.00
N PRO A 15 -15.67 -3.13 6.95
CA PRO A 15 -15.62 -1.92 6.15
C PRO A 15 -16.84 -1.86 5.21
N VAL A 16 -17.05 -0.71 4.59
CA VAL A 16 -18.21 -0.44 3.73
C VAL A 16 -17.75 -0.03 2.34
N GLY A 17 -18.43 -0.54 1.32
CA GLY A 17 -18.28 -0.12 -0.07
C GLY A 17 -17.24 -0.94 -0.84
N GLY A 18 -17.10 -2.24 -0.53
CA GLY A 18 -16.29 -3.15 -1.35
C GLY A 18 -14.77 -3.07 -1.13
N ARG A 19 -14.32 -2.31 -0.13
CA ARG A 19 -12.90 -2.01 0.14
C ARG A 19 -12.45 -2.62 1.48
N SER A 20 -11.16 -2.87 1.62
CA SER A 20 -10.59 -3.43 2.85
C SER A 20 -10.64 -2.49 4.06
N SER A 21 -10.80 -1.20 3.85
CA SER A 21 -10.79 -0.23 4.95
C SER A 21 -11.54 1.03 4.61
N ASN A 22 -12.04 1.70 5.64
CA ASN A 22 -12.63 3.03 5.58
C ASN A 22 -12.52 3.66 6.98
N THR A 23 -13.35 4.66 7.28
CA THR A 23 -13.36 5.33 8.58
C THR A 23 -13.91 4.46 9.73
N VAL A 24 -14.50 3.30 9.45
CA VAL A 24 -15.11 2.44 10.49
C VAL A 24 -14.28 1.19 10.82
N ALA A 25 -13.50 0.67 9.88
CA ALA A 25 -12.77 -0.58 10.10
C ALA A 25 -11.47 -0.69 9.28
N LEU A 26 -10.50 -1.39 9.84
CA LEU A 26 -9.20 -1.73 9.27
C LEU A 26 -8.92 -3.23 9.54
N PRO A 27 -8.36 -4.02 8.61
CA PRO A 27 -8.21 -5.47 8.76
C PRO A 27 -7.00 -5.87 9.61
N PHE A 28 -6.64 -5.06 10.61
CA PHE A 28 -5.52 -5.29 11.53
C PHE A 28 -6.00 -5.01 12.95
N PHE A 29 -5.78 -5.98 13.84
CA PHE A 29 -6.32 -5.97 15.19
C PHE A 29 -5.29 -6.47 16.18
N ASN A 30 -5.38 -5.95 17.41
CA ASN A 30 -4.67 -6.51 18.55
C ASN A 30 -5.66 -6.97 19.60
N LEU A 31 -5.66 -8.27 19.88
CA LEU A 31 -6.40 -8.86 20.98
C LEU A 31 -5.45 -9.00 22.15
N GLN A 32 -5.65 -8.18 23.17
CA GLN A 32 -4.76 -8.06 24.32
C GLN A 32 -5.41 -8.64 25.56
N THR A 33 -4.61 -9.34 26.35
CA THR A 33 -4.89 -9.77 27.72
C THR A 33 -3.79 -9.21 28.64
N ASP A 34 -3.91 -9.43 29.94
CA ASP A 34 -2.98 -8.88 30.94
C ASP A 34 -1.51 -9.28 30.68
N ASN A 35 -1.26 -10.46 30.12
CA ASN A 35 0.09 -11.02 29.97
C ASN A 35 0.50 -11.27 28.51
N GLY A 36 -0.23 -10.74 27.54
CA GLY A 36 0.09 -10.89 26.13
C GLY A 36 -1.09 -10.70 25.21
N GLY A 37 -1.05 -11.38 24.06
CA GLY A 37 -2.13 -11.27 23.11
C GLY A 37 -1.88 -11.96 21.77
N VAL A 38 -2.77 -11.67 20.84
CA VAL A 38 -2.68 -12.13 19.46
C VAL A 38 -2.94 -10.93 18.55
N LEU A 39 -1.96 -10.62 17.69
CA LEU A 39 -2.24 -9.82 16.52
C LEU A 39 -2.94 -10.67 15.48
N PHE A 40 -4.04 -10.13 14.96
CA PHE A 40 -4.86 -10.78 13.95
C PHE A 40 -4.99 -9.85 12.75
N ALA A 41 -4.84 -10.37 11.54
CA ALA A 41 -5.07 -9.62 10.32
C ALA A 41 -5.75 -10.44 9.22
N ILE A 42 -6.54 -9.77 8.38
CA ILE A 42 -7.27 -10.38 7.27
C ILE A 42 -6.59 -10.00 5.96
N GLY A 43 -5.99 -10.97 5.28
CA GLY A 43 -5.33 -10.80 3.99
C GLY A 43 -6.32 -10.70 2.82
N TRP A 44 -7.18 -9.68 2.85
CA TRP A 44 -8.19 -9.40 1.83
C TRP A 44 -8.29 -7.91 1.51
N SER A 45 -8.26 -7.55 0.23
CA SER A 45 -8.33 -6.16 -0.24
C SER A 45 -9.77 -5.68 -0.51
N GLY A 46 -10.72 -6.60 -0.60
CA GLY A 46 -12.14 -6.30 -0.73
C GLY A 46 -12.85 -6.20 0.63
N GLN A 47 -14.18 -6.27 0.61
CA GLN A 47 -14.98 -6.25 1.83
C GLN A 47 -14.83 -7.56 2.63
N TRP A 48 -14.72 -7.43 3.94
CA TRP A 48 -14.52 -8.53 4.89
C TRP A 48 -15.37 -8.28 6.14
N ALA A 49 -15.59 -9.32 6.93
CA ALA A 49 -16.19 -9.18 8.25
C ALA A 49 -15.38 -9.95 9.29
N ALA A 50 -15.38 -9.44 10.52
CA ALA A 50 -14.83 -10.09 11.69
C ALA A 50 -15.84 -10.04 12.83
N ASP A 51 -16.21 -11.21 13.35
CA ASP A 51 -17.05 -11.37 14.54
C ASP A 51 -16.20 -11.91 15.68
N LEU A 52 -16.23 -11.23 16.82
CA LEU A 52 -15.51 -11.58 18.04
C LEU A 52 -16.50 -11.78 19.16
N LEU A 53 -16.44 -12.92 19.84
CA LEU A 53 -17.32 -13.26 20.94
C LEU A 53 -16.52 -13.95 22.06
N ILE A 54 -16.56 -13.39 23.27
CA ILE A 54 -16.16 -14.14 24.46
C ILE A 54 -17.34 -15.04 24.84
N GLU A 55 -17.17 -16.33 24.63
CA GLU A 55 -18.12 -17.37 25.00
C GLU A 55 -18.01 -17.71 26.50
N ASN A 56 -19.02 -18.43 26.99
CA ASN A 56 -19.03 -19.01 28.33
C ASN A 56 -17.67 -19.65 28.69
N ARG A 57 -17.19 -19.37 29.91
CA ARG A 57 -15.87 -19.79 30.44
C ARG A 57 -14.65 -19.02 29.91
N GLY A 58 -14.84 -17.89 29.22
CA GLY A 58 -13.75 -16.99 28.83
C GLY A 58 -13.03 -17.36 27.54
N ASN A 59 -13.59 -18.28 26.75
CA ASN A 59 -13.03 -18.63 25.44
C ASN A 59 -13.38 -17.55 24.41
N LEU A 60 -12.40 -17.08 23.65
CA LEU A 60 -12.63 -16.15 22.54
C LEU A 60 -12.89 -16.93 21.25
N ARG A 61 -14.07 -16.74 20.65
CA ARG A 61 -14.39 -17.17 19.29
C ARG A 61 -14.19 -16.00 18.33
N LEU A 62 -13.28 -16.19 17.38
CA LEU A 62 -13.05 -15.27 16.26
C LEU A 62 -13.52 -15.93 14.96
N ARG A 63 -14.41 -15.25 14.22
CA ARG A 63 -14.79 -15.60 12.85
C ARG A 63 -14.40 -14.44 11.94
N ALA A 64 -13.62 -14.71 10.89
CA ALA A 64 -13.21 -13.68 9.94
C ALA A 64 -13.14 -14.23 8.51
N GLY A 65 -13.52 -13.41 7.53
CA GLY A 65 -13.53 -13.81 6.12
C GLY A 65 -14.13 -12.75 5.20
N MET A 66 -14.47 -13.13 3.96
CA MET A 66 -15.17 -12.23 3.03
C MET A 66 -16.64 -12.11 3.49
N GLU A 67 -17.10 -10.89 3.74
CA GLU A 67 -18.40 -10.64 4.37
C GLU A 67 -19.56 -11.20 3.54
N GLN A 68 -19.56 -10.89 2.24
CA GLN A 68 -20.66 -11.20 1.33
C GLN A 68 -20.40 -12.48 0.52
N THR A 69 -19.72 -13.48 1.11
CA THR A 69 -19.45 -14.74 0.40
C THR A 69 -20.76 -15.45 0.06
N HIS A 70 -21.17 -15.36 -1.20
CA HIS A 70 -22.35 -16.06 -1.74
C HIS A 70 -22.02 -16.57 -3.13
N LEU A 71 -21.70 -17.85 -3.24
CA LEU A 71 -21.20 -18.47 -4.47
C LEU A 71 -21.68 -19.92 -4.58
N LYS A 72 -21.61 -20.44 -5.80
CA LYS A 72 -21.85 -21.85 -6.13
C LYS A 72 -20.55 -22.42 -6.71
N LEU A 73 -20.16 -23.60 -6.24
CA LEU A 73 -19.09 -24.39 -6.84
C LEU A 73 -19.71 -25.58 -7.57
N HIS A 74 -19.33 -25.78 -8.82
CA HIS A 74 -19.62 -26.98 -9.58
C HIS A 74 -18.67 -28.12 -9.19
N PRO A 75 -19.00 -29.39 -9.53
CA PRO A 75 -18.11 -30.52 -9.25
C PRO A 75 -16.69 -30.27 -9.79
N GLY A 76 -15.69 -30.39 -8.91
CA GLY A 76 -14.28 -30.16 -9.24
C GLY A 76 -13.80 -28.71 -9.08
N GLU A 77 -14.68 -27.75 -8.81
CA GLU A 77 -14.29 -26.37 -8.53
C GLU A 77 -13.89 -26.17 -7.06
N ALA A 78 -12.96 -25.25 -6.84
CA ALA A 78 -12.50 -24.82 -5.53
C ALA A 78 -12.32 -23.31 -5.48
N ILE A 79 -12.49 -22.73 -4.30
CA ILE A 79 -12.17 -21.32 -4.04
C ILE A 79 -11.12 -21.20 -2.94
N ARG A 80 -10.28 -20.16 -3.04
CA ARG A 80 -9.39 -19.74 -1.97
C ARG A 80 -10.04 -18.62 -1.17
N THR A 81 -10.08 -18.77 0.15
CA THR A 81 -10.51 -17.73 1.08
C THR A 81 -9.34 -16.78 1.45
N PRO A 82 -9.61 -15.64 2.10
CA PRO A 82 -8.56 -14.80 2.66
C PRO A 82 -7.62 -15.59 3.56
N ARG A 83 -6.33 -15.25 3.51
CA ARG A 83 -5.39 -15.75 4.52
C ARG A 83 -5.63 -14.98 5.81
N ILE A 84 -5.75 -15.70 6.92
CA ILE A 84 -5.82 -15.09 8.25
C ILE A 84 -4.44 -15.20 8.88
N LEU A 85 -3.88 -14.04 9.26
CA LEU A 85 -2.63 -13.98 9.99
C LEU A 85 -2.93 -13.93 11.48
N LEU A 86 -2.30 -14.81 12.26
CA LEU A 86 -2.32 -14.80 13.71
C LEU A 86 -0.87 -14.78 14.21
N LEU A 87 -0.52 -13.79 15.04
CA LEU A 87 0.80 -13.66 15.64
C LEU A 87 0.64 -13.50 17.15
N ALA A 88 0.88 -14.59 17.88
CA ALA A 88 0.90 -14.55 19.34
C ALA A 88 2.10 -13.74 19.85
N TRP A 89 1.88 -13.03 20.95
CA TRP A 89 2.88 -12.28 21.68
C TRP A 89 2.62 -12.35 23.19
N GLN A 90 3.65 -12.09 23.98
CA GLN A 90 3.63 -12.18 25.44
C GLN A 90 4.29 -10.94 26.04
N GLY A 91 3.90 -10.60 27.26
CA GLY A 91 4.34 -9.41 27.99
C GLY A 91 3.21 -8.40 28.14
N GLU A 92 3.45 -7.36 28.92
CA GLU A 92 2.46 -6.32 29.23
C GLU A 92 2.40 -5.23 28.14
N ASP A 93 3.41 -5.16 27.26
CA ASP A 93 3.56 -4.14 26.23
C ASP A 93 3.04 -4.61 24.85
N GLU A 94 1.93 -4.03 24.37
CA GLU A 94 1.37 -4.34 23.05
C GLU A 94 2.29 -4.06 21.87
N PHE A 95 3.30 -3.19 22.03
CA PHE A 95 4.27 -2.93 20.97
C PHE A 95 5.10 -4.16 20.64
N ILE A 96 5.18 -5.15 21.53
CA ILE A 96 5.78 -6.45 21.22
C ILE A 96 5.02 -7.11 20.06
N GLY A 97 3.69 -7.11 20.12
CA GLY A 97 2.81 -7.57 19.04
C GLY A 97 3.08 -6.78 17.76
N PHE A 98 2.97 -5.45 17.81
CA PHE A 98 3.17 -4.60 16.62
C PHE A 98 4.54 -4.80 15.97
N ASN A 99 5.59 -4.95 16.77
CA ASN A 99 6.93 -5.23 16.28
C ASN A 99 7.05 -6.61 15.62
N ARG A 100 6.34 -7.64 16.12
CA ARG A 100 6.27 -8.94 15.46
C ARG A 100 5.57 -8.84 14.10
N LEU A 101 4.44 -8.15 14.01
CA LEU A 101 3.76 -7.93 12.73
C LEU A 101 4.65 -7.17 11.75
N ARG A 102 5.31 -6.09 12.20
CA ARG A 102 6.24 -5.32 11.36
C ARG A 102 7.36 -6.20 10.81
N ARG A 103 8.00 -7.03 11.64
CA ARG A 103 9.04 -7.97 11.20
C ARG A 103 8.50 -9.00 10.21
N PHE A 104 7.32 -9.57 10.48
CA PHE A 104 6.66 -10.51 9.58
C PHE A 104 6.39 -9.89 8.21
N LEU A 105 5.84 -8.67 8.17
CA LEU A 105 5.58 -7.94 6.93
C LEU A 105 6.88 -7.65 6.17
N LEU A 106 7.92 -7.15 6.85
CA LEU A 106 9.22 -6.86 6.25
C LEU A 106 9.88 -8.11 5.65
N GLN A 107 9.75 -9.26 6.31
CA GLN A 107 10.37 -10.51 5.88
C GLN A 107 9.61 -11.20 4.74
N HIS A 108 8.27 -11.14 4.75
CA HIS A 108 7.45 -12.00 3.88
C HIS A 108 6.57 -11.25 2.87
N HIS A 109 6.29 -9.97 3.09
CA HIS A 109 5.30 -9.23 2.29
C HIS A 109 5.85 -7.96 1.63
N VAL A 110 6.93 -7.38 2.16
CA VAL A 110 7.58 -6.23 1.52
C VAL A 110 8.36 -6.71 0.29
N PRO A 111 8.25 -6.02 -0.86
CA PRO A 111 9.03 -6.34 -2.05
C PRO A 111 10.52 -6.33 -1.75
N HIS A 112 11.23 -7.33 -2.27
CA HIS A 112 12.68 -7.43 -2.18
C HIS A 112 13.31 -7.19 -3.55
N ARG A 113 14.43 -6.46 -3.59
CA ARG A 113 15.27 -6.29 -4.78
C ARG A 113 16.69 -6.70 -4.42
N ARG A 114 17.28 -7.62 -5.19
CA ARG A 114 18.61 -8.21 -4.90
C ARG A 114 18.73 -8.76 -3.46
N GLY A 115 17.68 -9.45 -2.98
CA GLY A 115 17.66 -10.10 -1.67
C GLY A 115 17.49 -9.16 -0.45
N LYS A 116 17.27 -7.86 -0.65
CA LYS A 116 17.02 -6.90 0.44
C LYS A 116 15.65 -6.22 0.28
N PRO A 117 14.97 -5.83 1.37
CA PRO A 117 13.76 -5.01 1.28
C PRO A 117 14.01 -3.74 0.46
N VAL A 118 13.07 -3.40 -0.41
CA VAL A 118 13.14 -2.18 -1.23
C VAL A 118 13.13 -0.95 -0.31
N THR A 119 14.14 -0.10 -0.42
CA THR A 119 14.06 1.26 0.13
C THR A 119 13.24 2.11 -0.83
N LEU A 120 12.17 2.72 -0.33
CA LEU A 120 11.34 3.61 -1.12
C LEU A 120 12.16 4.84 -1.58
N PRO A 121 11.91 5.33 -2.81
CA PRO A 121 12.58 6.52 -3.29
C PRO A 121 12.09 7.76 -2.53
N PHE A 122 12.94 8.78 -2.43
CA PHE A 122 12.50 10.08 -1.96
C PHE A 122 11.83 10.84 -3.11
N THR A 123 10.55 11.19 -2.98
CA THR A 123 9.74 11.74 -4.07
C THR A 123 9.11 13.07 -3.70
N CYS A 124 8.97 13.99 -4.65
CA CYS A 124 8.06 15.13 -4.54
C CYS A 124 6.78 14.84 -5.33
N SER A 125 5.66 15.36 -4.87
CA SER A 125 4.37 15.23 -5.54
C SER A 125 3.69 16.58 -5.54
N SER A 126 3.11 16.96 -6.68
CA SER A 126 2.20 18.10 -6.74
C SER A 126 0.75 17.66 -6.48
N CYS A 127 0.54 16.67 -5.60
CA CYS A 127 -0.78 16.24 -5.18
C CYS A 127 -1.46 17.33 -4.33
N GLY A 128 -2.02 18.33 -5.00
CA GLY A 128 -2.79 19.40 -4.39
C GLY A 128 -4.30 19.18 -4.48
N PRO A 129 -5.11 20.18 -4.09
CA PRO A 129 -6.53 20.21 -4.39
C PRO A 129 -6.81 19.91 -5.87
N PRO A 130 -8.02 19.41 -6.23
CA PRO A 130 -8.35 19.03 -7.60
C PRO A 130 -8.01 20.09 -8.66
N ASP A 131 -8.08 21.36 -8.31
CA ASP A 131 -7.75 22.47 -9.22
C ASP A 131 -6.27 22.49 -9.60
N GLU A 132 -5.35 22.28 -8.64
CA GLU A 132 -3.91 22.22 -8.91
C GLU A 132 -3.55 20.98 -9.73
N ALA A 133 -4.09 19.83 -9.34
CA ALA A 133 -3.83 18.55 -10.00
C ALA A 133 -4.36 18.55 -11.45
N ASN A 134 -5.57 19.07 -11.66
CA ASN A 134 -6.15 19.19 -12.99
C ASN A 134 -5.39 20.20 -13.86
N GLN A 135 -4.89 21.30 -13.29
CA GLN A 135 -4.16 22.33 -14.06
C GLN A 135 -2.71 21.94 -14.40
N ALA A 136 -2.17 20.84 -13.87
CA ALA A 136 -0.80 20.39 -14.08
C ALA A 136 -0.41 20.25 -15.56
N THR A 137 0.57 21.02 -16.05
CA THR A 137 1.10 20.93 -17.41
C THR A 137 2.51 20.35 -17.41
N GLU A 138 3.04 19.98 -18.59
CA GLU A 138 4.46 19.62 -18.75
C GLU A 138 5.37 20.68 -18.11
N GLN A 139 5.13 21.97 -18.36
CA GLN A 139 5.97 23.05 -17.87
C GLN A 139 5.87 23.25 -16.36
N SER A 140 4.65 23.34 -15.81
CA SER A 140 4.48 23.62 -14.38
C SER A 140 5.03 22.48 -13.51
N GLN A 141 4.96 21.25 -14.01
CA GLN A 141 5.47 20.07 -13.32
C GLN A 141 7.01 20.00 -13.36
N LEU A 142 7.65 20.41 -14.46
CA LEU A 142 9.10 20.54 -14.53
C LEU A 142 9.61 21.66 -13.61
N GLU A 143 8.93 22.80 -13.60
CA GLU A 143 9.25 23.91 -12.70
C GLU A 143 9.12 23.50 -11.23
N PHE A 144 8.00 22.87 -10.87
CA PHE A 144 7.80 22.32 -9.53
C PHE A 144 8.93 21.36 -9.14
N ALA A 145 9.25 20.39 -9.99
CA ALA A 145 10.29 19.40 -9.73
C ALA A 145 11.68 20.04 -9.54
N SER A 146 11.98 21.11 -10.28
CA SER A 146 13.27 21.79 -10.23
C SER A 146 13.62 22.33 -8.84
N HIS A 147 12.63 22.77 -8.06
CA HIS A 147 12.80 23.25 -6.69
C HIS A 147 13.27 22.14 -5.74
N PHE A 148 13.06 20.87 -6.09
CA PHE A 148 13.39 19.72 -5.25
C PHE A 148 14.76 19.10 -5.55
N VAL A 149 15.38 19.48 -6.68
CA VAL A 149 16.70 19.00 -7.08
C VAL A 149 17.78 19.26 -6.01
N PRO A 150 17.87 20.45 -5.39
CA PRO A 150 18.89 20.72 -4.36
C PRO A 150 18.75 19.85 -3.09
N TYR A 151 17.57 19.27 -2.85
CA TYR A 151 17.27 18.45 -1.67
C TYR A 151 17.47 16.95 -1.93
N GLY A 152 17.94 16.57 -3.12
CA GLY A 152 18.19 15.16 -3.46
C GLY A 152 16.93 14.33 -3.65
N VAL A 153 15.81 14.97 -4.02
CA VAL A 153 14.59 14.23 -4.39
C VAL A 153 14.83 13.45 -5.68
N GLU A 154 14.49 12.16 -5.65
CA GLU A 154 14.84 11.19 -6.67
C GLU A 154 13.77 11.09 -7.78
N TYR A 155 12.50 11.44 -7.49
CA TYR A 155 11.38 11.31 -8.42
C TYR A 155 10.33 12.41 -8.27
N LEU A 156 9.71 12.78 -9.38
CA LEU A 156 8.45 13.51 -9.44
C LEU A 156 7.27 12.52 -9.53
N TRP A 157 6.30 12.65 -8.65
CA TRP A 157 5.00 11.99 -8.71
C TRP A 157 3.98 12.97 -9.32
N LEU A 158 3.58 12.70 -10.56
CA LEU A 158 2.43 13.36 -11.21
C LEU A 158 1.13 12.67 -10.79
N ASP A 159 0.31 13.35 -9.99
CA ASP A 159 -0.95 12.80 -9.46
C ASP A 159 -2.12 12.91 -10.47
N ALA A 160 -3.37 12.80 -10.01
CA ALA A 160 -4.55 12.77 -10.87
C ALA A 160 -4.71 14.03 -11.73
N GLY A 161 -5.48 13.93 -12.84
CA GLY A 161 -5.81 15.09 -13.68
C GLY A 161 -4.95 15.26 -14.94
N TRP A 162 -3.92 14.43 -15.16
CA TRP A 162 -3.13 14.42 -16.40
C TRP A 162 -3.88 13.87 -17.61
N PHE A 163 -5.05 13.27 -17.40
CA PHE A 163 -5.80 12.52 -18.39
C PHE A 163 -7.03 13.28 -18.93
N GLU A 164 -7.54 12.85 -20.09
CA GLU A 164 -8.73 13.43 -20.74
C GLU A 164 -9.95 13.42 -19.81
N GLY A 165 -10.68 14.54 -19.74
CA GLY A 165 -11.82 14.70 -18.83
C GLY A 165 -11.44 15.05 -17.38
N ARG A 166 -10.14 14.98 -17.03
CA ARG A 166 -9.57 15.43 -15.75
C ARG A 166 -10.13 14.67 -14.53
N TRP A 167 -9.56 14.87 -13.35
CA TRP A 167 -10.12 14.26 -12.14
C TRP A 167 -11.35 15.04 -11.64
N PRO A 168 -12.42 14.38 -11.16
CA PRO A 168 -12.65 12.93 -11.17
C PRO A 168 -13.37 12.43 -12.44
N ASN A 169 -13.90 13.33 -13.27
CA ASN A 169 -14.87 12.98 -14.33
C ASN A 169 -14.28 12.17 -15.50
N GLY A 170 -12.98 12.30 -15.74
CA GLY A 170 -12.24 11.58 -16.78
C GLY A 170 -11.71 10.22 -16.34
N VAL A 171 -11.98 9.78 -15.11
CA VAL A 171 -11.49 8.47 -14.62
C VAL A 171 -11.99 7.36 -15.54
N GLY A 172 -11.05 6.62 -16.12
CA GLY A 172 -11.29 5.62 -17.17
C GLY A 172 -10.66 5.98 -18.52
N ASN A 173 -10.43 7.26 -18.80
CA ASN A 173 -9.80 7.74 -20.03
C ASN A 173 -8.28 7.91 -19.85
N TRP A 174 -7.48 6.86 -19.93
CA TRP A 174 -6.04 6.91 -19.65
C TRP A 174 -5.16 7.50 -20.77
N PHE A 175 -5.63 8.57 -21.42
CA PHE A 175 -4.93 9.30 -22.47
C PHE A 175 -4.49 10.66 -21.95
N PRO A 176 -3.23 11.09 -22.15
CA PRO A 176 -2.78 12.41 -21.70
C PRO A 176 -3.57 13.53 -22.37
N ARG A 177 -4.11 14.45 -21.56
CA ARG A 177 -4.87 15.59 -22.06
C ARG A 177 -3.98 16.51 -22.90
N LYS A 178 -4.42 16.82 -24.12
CA LYS A 178 -3.60 17.58 -25.09
C LYS A 178 -3.34 19.03 -24.71
N ASP A 179 -4.20 19.61 -23.88
CA ASP A 179 -4.11 20.98 -23.38
C ASP A 179 -3.04 21.16 -22.27
N GLY A 180 -2.46 20.09 -21.73
CA GLY A 180 -1.37 20.17 -20.73
C GLY A 180 -0.17 19.30 -21.06
N PHE A 181 -0.41 18.21 -21.79
CA PHE A 181 0.59 17.26 -22.25
C PHE A 181 0.41 16.99 -23.75
N PRO A 182 0.55 18.01 -24.62
CA PRO A 182 0.26 17.91 -26.06
C PRO A 182 1.04 16.78 -26.76
N ARG A 183 2.27 16.54 -26.29
CA ARG A 183 3.19 15.51 -26.79
C ARG A 183 3.19 14.24 -25.92
N GLY A 184 2.18 14.07 -25.07
CA GLY A 184 2.12 13.01 -24.06
C GLY A 184 3.05 13.28 -22.87
N LEU A 185 3.28 12.26 -22.04
CA LEU A 185 4.07 12.38 -20.79
C LEU A 185 5.58 12.19 -20.98
N ARG A 186 6.03 11.76 -22.16
CA ARG A 186 7.46 11.50 -22.41
C ARG A 186 8.34 12.74 -22.19
N PRO A 187 8.00 13.95 -22.70
CA PRO A 187 8.84 15.11 -22.47
C PRO A 187 8.98 15.51 -21.00
N LEU A 188 7.93 15.31 -20.19
CA LEU A 188 7.98 15.49 -18.73
C LEU A 188 8.99 14.52 -18.10
N SER A 189 8.86 13.21 -18.39
CA SER A 189 9.80 12.21 -17.88
C SER A 189 11.25 12.47 -18.32
N ASP A 190 11.46 12.86 -19.58
CA ASP A 190 12.78 13.21 -20.10
C ASP A 190 13.34 14.49 -19.44
N GLY A 191 12.49 15.48 -19.14
CA GLY A 191 12.88 16.70 -18.44
C GLY A 191 13.29 16.44 -17.00
N VAL A 192 12.50 15.68 -16.24
CA VAL A 192 12.82 15.25 -14.88
C VAL A 192 14.15 14.47 -14.85
N ARG A 193 14.37 13.60 -15.84
CA ARG A 193 15.64 12.89 -15.99
C ARG A 193 16.83 13.81 -16.24
N ARG A 194 16.67 14.82 -17.11
CA ARG A 194 17.72 15.83 -17.38
C ARG A 194 18.08 16.64 -16.13
N MET A 195 17.16 16.79 -15.19
CA MET A 195 17.42 17.43 -13.89
C MET A 195 18.18 16.54 -12.90
N GLY A 196 18.51 15.30 -13.28
CA GLY A 196 19.18 14.33 -12.40
C GLY A 196 18.23 13.62 -11.43
N MET A 197 16.92 13.81 -11.58
CA MET A 197 15.89 13.10 -10.82
C MET A 197 15.63 11.73 -11.48
N GLU A 198 16.63 10.87 -11.41
CA GLU A 198 16.53 9.44 -11.67
C GLU A 198 17.36 8.74 -10.60
N ASN A 199 16.76 7.84 -9.81
CA ASN A 199 17.42 6.98 -8.81
C ASN A 199 18.89 7.37 -8.58
N ALA A 200 19.13 8.41 -7.77
CA ALA A 200 20.48 8.92 -7.48
C ALA A 200 21.36 7.86 -6.79
N ARG A 201 20.78 6.68 -6.51
CA ARG A 201 21.45 5.42 -6.20
C ARG A 201 21.79 4.60 -7.46
N LYS A 202 22.55 5.18 -8.39
CA LYS A 202 23.49 4.40 -9.21
C LYS A 202 24.75 4.22 -8.38
N ASP A 203 24.72 3.24 -7.47
CA ASP A 203 25.88 2.64 -6.81
C ASP A 203 27.04 3.60 -6.49
N ARG A 204 27.07 4.11 -5.25
CA ARG A 204 28.31 4.57 -4.59
C ARG A 204 29.23 3.36 -4.31
N VAL A 205 29.56 2.58 -5.33
CA VAL A 205 30.72 1.69 -5.48
C VAL A 205 30.93 1.54 -6.99
N GLU A 206 32.05 2.06 -7.49
CA GLU A 206 32.49 1.90 -8.87
C GLU A 206 32.62 0.41 -9.24
N ALA A 207 32.20 0.05 -10.45
CA ALA A 207 32.60 -1.20 -11.08
C ALA A 207 33.02 -0.91 -12.53
N HIS A 208 34.33 -0.82 -12.72
CA HIS A 208 34.99 -0.80 -14.03
C HIS A 208 34.68 -2.10 -14.78
N LEU A 209 34.08 -2.00 -15.96
CA LEU A 209 33.83 -3.14 -16.84
C LEU A 209 35.10 -3.41 -17.67
N HIS A 210 35.88 -4.42 -17.30
CA HIS A 210 36.92 -4.97 -18.17
C HIS A 210 36.28 -6.00 -19.13
N LEU A 211 36.15 -5.62 -20.39
CA LEU A 211 35.81 -6.53 -21.48
C LEU A 211 37.05 -7.36 -21.86
N ARG A 212 37.09 -8.63 -21.45
CA ARG A 212 37.95 -9.62 -22.11
C ARG A 212 37.20 -10.23 -23.29
N LYS A 213 37.67 -9.94 -24.51
CA LYS A 213 37.39 -10.73 -25.71
C LYS A 213 38.05 -12.10 -25.54
N HIS A 214 37.26 -13.17 -25.47
CA HIS A 214 37.74 -14.48 -25.89
C HIS A 214 37.25 -14.72 -27.32
N GLY A 215 38.20 -14.76 -28.25
CA GLY A 215 37.99 -15.21 -29.61
C GLY A 215 38.24 -16.71 -29.71
N ARG A 216 37.32 -17.36 -30.43
CA ARG A 216 37.31 -18.73 -30.99
C ARG A 216 37.63 -19.88 -30.05
#